data_AF-A0A955R341-F1
#
_entry.id   AF-A0A955R341-F1
#
_cell.length_a   1.000
_cell.length_b   1.000
_cell.length_c   1.000
_cell.angle_alpha   90.00
_cell.angle_beta   90.00
_cell.angle_gamma   90.00
#
_symmetry.space_group_name_H-M   'P 1'
#
loop_
_entity.id
_entity.type
_entity.pdbx_description
1 polymer ?
#
loop_
_entity_poly.entity_id
_entity_poly.type
_entity_poly.pdbx_seq_one_letter_code
_entity_poly.pdbx_strand_id
1 'polypeptide(L)'
;MTVETSPKEEHQRAREACVYFWMDDIWQLGSARGRDTFTFMQTQTTNDCLALNPGDGCPNAIVTRKANLRGTFTLYKTADDAAFLLLERNQADRVISGLEEFHFREDVRFEKELPGYGLLALQGPKAPALLNELTGQILTDFKTCEVRQLQVAGDPVWVLEKNLIGEAGYILALEPSVRDRVFAKVKDAESGMDLGPAGAETLEVLRIEAGIPIYGRDMDEKVLLPETGLEHSAVSYHKGCYTGQEVIARLKTYGAPSFALMGIVLPEGEAPLPPGSEMKLGNKRFGAVKSGVVSPSLGRAICLAYIQKDFRSPDQTHEVTVNGRPVTITTALLPFYQPVSNLARAEALHKQAMELYKEEESLDGPIALLREAIALAPKFALGYEALGVFLSKQNKLDEAISLMKRLVEINPNEIMAHSNLSVYYMKQGRIEEAEAEMGEATALQFEQMIEAKQKEKAKKARTEEQEAERERQAGMFKQVLEIDPVDQVANFGLGTIFYEQGKFEEARAPLETVVEHYPDYSAAYLALGKTLEKLEQAGRAGEVYRKGIAVASKKGDLMPLRDMQNRLNQLSHSAS
;
A
#
# COMPACT_ATOMS: atom_id res chain seq x y z
N MET A 1 32.40 -9.01 -17.85
CA MET A 1 32.00 -10.27 -17.20
C MET A 1 30.96 -9.90 -16.16
N THR A 2 29.69 -10.17 -16.46
CA THR A 2 28.61 -10.06 -15.49
C THR A 2 28.85 -11.12 -14.42
N VAL A 3 29.05 -10.69 -13.17
CA VAL A 3 29.02 -11.60 -12.03
C VAL A 3 27.62 -12.19 -12.01
N GLU A 4 27.47 -13.48 -12.25
CA GLU A 4 26.21 -14.18 -12.03
C GLU A 4 25.93 -14.13 -10.52
N THR A 5 25.06 -13.22 -10.11
CA THR A 5 24.57 -13.15 -8.73
C THR A 5 23.57 -14.27 -8.50
N SER A 6 23.56 -14.87 -7.31
CA SER A 6 22.60 -15.92 -7.00
C SER A 6 21.19 -15.34 -6.85
N PRO A 7 20.11 -16.09 -7.18
CA PRO A 7 18.73 -15.62 -6.98
C PRO A 7 18.41 -15.15 -5.55
N LYS A 8 19.11 -15.73 -4.55
CA LYS A 8 18.99 -15.32 -3.15
C LYS A 8 19.56 -13.92 -2.90
N GLU A 9 20.72 -13.61 -3.47
CA GLU A 9 21.35 -12.28 -3.36
C GLU A 9 20.54 -11.24 -4.13
N GLU A 10 20.01 -11.58 -5.31
CA GLU A 10 19.12 -10.70 -6.06
C GLU A 10 17.83 -10.38 -5.30
N HIS A 11 17.24 -11.40 -4.66
CA HIS A 11 16.05 -11.24 -3.82
C HIS A 11 16.33 -10.33 -2.62
N GLN A 12 17.41 -10.59 -1.88
CA GLN A 12 17.81 -9.76 -0.75
C GLN A 12 18.03 -8.31 -1.19
N ARG A 13 18.76 -8.09 -2.29
CA ARG A 13 18.98 -6.75 -2.86
C ARG A 13 17.68 -6.05 -3.22
N ALA A 14 16.70 -6.76 -3.79
CA ALA A 14 15.40 -6.18 -4.12
C ALA A 14 14.61 -5.74 -2.87
N ARG A 15 14.83 -6.39 -1.72
CA ARG A 15 14.17 -6.09 -0.44
C ARG A 15 14.91 -5.05 0.40
N GLU A 16 16.21 -4.92 0.25
CA GLU A 16 17.06 -4.06 1.11
C GLU A 16 17.60 -2.82 0.37
N ALA A 17 17.79 -2.92 -0.95
CA ALA A 17 18.41 -1.90 -1.77
C ALA A 17 17.58 -1.62 -3.03
N CYS A 18 18.11 -1.87 -4.23
CA CYS A 18 17.33 -1.76 -5.47
C CYS A 18 17.89 -2.68 -6.56
N VAL A 19 16.99 -3.27 -7.32
CA VAL A 19 17.30 -4.06 -8.52
C VAL A 19 16.79 -3.36 -9.76
N TYR A 20 17.44 -3.62 -10.89
CA TYR A 20 16.95 -3.15 -12.19
C TYR A 20 16.83 -4.29 -13.20
N PHE A 21 15.92 -4.13 -14.15
CA PHE A 21 15.74 -5.10 -15.24
C PHE A 21 14.99 -4.46 -16.41
N TRP A 22 15.25 -4.96 -17.61
CA TRP A 22 14.49 -4.58 -18.79
C TRP A 22 13.15 -5.32 -18.78
N MET A 23 12.08 -4.59 -19.05
CA MET A 23 10.72 -5.15 -19.10
C MET A 23 10.27 -5.46 -20.52
N ASP A 24 11.11 -5.19 -21.52
CA ASP A 24 10.75 -5.20 -22.94
C ASP A 24 10.23 -6.55 -23.45
N ASP A 25 10.48 -7.66 -22.76
CA ASP A 25 9.97 -8.99 -23.15
C ASP A 25 8.55 -9.26 -22.64
N ILE A 26 8.14 -8.61 -21.55
CA ILE A 26 6.88 -8.89 -20.84
C ILE A 26 5.90 -7.72 -20.98
N TRP A 27 6.41 -6.50 -21.03
CA TRP A 27 5.62 -5.27 -21.08
C TRP A 27 5.95 -4.43 -22.31
N GLN A 28 5.00 -3.58 -22.68
CA GLN A 28 5.14 -2.59 -23.72
C GLN A 28 4.39 -1.32 -23.36
N LEU A 29 4.80 -0.21 -23.97
CA LEU A 29 4.16 1.08 -23.83
C LEU A 29 3.36 1.39 -25.09
N GLY A 30 2.04 1.43 -24.96
CA GLY A 30 1.15 1.95 -26.00
C GLY A 30 0.77 3.40 -25.74
N SER A 31 -0.04 3.98 -26.62
CA SER A 31 -0.63 5.30 -26.41
C SER A 31 -2.09 5.37 -26.84
N ALA A 32 -2.81 6.32 -26.24
CA ALA A 32 -4.13 6.78 -26.66
C ALA A 32 -4.05 8.30 -26.85
N ARG A 33 -4.45 8.81 -28.01
CA ARG A 33 -4.38 10.25 -28.33
C ARG A 33 -5.63 10.72 -29.05
N GLY A 34 -6.11 11.91 -28.69
CA GLY A 34 -7.24 12.57 -29.32
C GLY A 34 -8.17 13.19 -28.27
N ARG A 35 -8.99 14.14 -28.71
CA ARG A 35 -9.79 15.00 -27.82
C ARG A 35 -10.79 14.23 -26.96
N ASP A 36 -11.23 13.06 -27.42
CA ASP A 36 -12.22 12.24 -26.71
C ASP A 36 -11.57 11.14 -25.86
N THR A 37 -10.24 11.11 -25.69
CA THR A 37 -9.51 9.99 -25.06
C THR A 37 -10.08 9.63 -23.69
N PHE A 38 -10.20 10.60 -22.78
CA PHE A 38 -10.63 10.32 -21.41
C PHE A 38 -12.14 10.10 -21.29
N THR A 39 -12.95 10.80 -22.08
CA THR A 39 -14.41 10.57 -22.15
C THR A 39 -14.74 9.20 -22.73
N PHE A 40 -13.98 8.75 -23.72
CA PHE A 40 -14.10 7.41 -24.28
C PHE A 40 -13.70 6.37 -23.24
N MET A 41 -12.48 6.45 -22.69
CA MET A 41 -12.01 5.52 -21.66
C MET A 41 -12.97 5.46 -20.46
N GLN A 42 -13.54 6.59 -20.05
CA GLN A 42 -14.51 6.65 -18.97
C GLN A 42 -15.71 5.72 -19.14
N THR A 43 -16.13 5.44 -20.38
CA THR A 43 -17.27 4.57 -20.66
C THR A 43 -16.87 3.14 -21.03
N GLN A 44 -15.63 2.95 -21.47
CA GLN A 44 -15.14 1.65 -21.96
C GLN A 44 -14.36 0.84 -20.92
N THR A 45 -13.78 1.48 -19.91
CA THR A 45 -12.96 0.81 -18.89
C THR A 45 -13.64 0.84 -17.53
N THR A 46 -13.06 0.17 -16.53
CA THR A 46 -13.65 0.05 -15.20
C THR A 46 -13.29 1.17 -14.21
N ASN A 47 -12.26 1.99 -14.47
CA ASN A 47 -11.80 3.03 -13.53
C ASN A 47 -12.13 4.45 -13.98
N ASP A 48 -12.05 5.43 -13.08
CA ASP A 48 -12.45 6.82 -13.34
C ASP A 48 -11.34 7.59 -14.07
N CYS A 49 -11.47 7.68 -15.38
CA CYS A 49 -10.50 8.33 -16.25
C CYS A 49 -10.70 9.85 -16.33
N LEU A 50 -11.89 10.36 -15.99
CA LEU A 50 -12.17 11.81 -15.97
C LEU A 50 -11.64 12.51 -14.72
N ALA A 51 -11.42 11.76 -13.64
CA ALA A 51 -10.83 12.28 -12.42
C ALA A 51 -9.31 12.54 -12.53
N LEU A 52 -8.66 12.09 -13.62
CA LEU A 52 -7.21 12.22 -13.82
C LEU A 52 -6.81 13.63 -14.29
N ASN A 53 -5.81 14.20 -13.64
CA ASN A 53 -5.07 15.36 -14.13
C ASN A 53 -3.83 14.89 -14.94
N PRO A 54 -3.26 15.73 -15.81
CA PRO A 54 -1.92 15.47 -16.34
C PRO A 54 -0.92 15.14 -15.23
N GLY A 55 -0.23 14.01 -15.38
CA GLY A 55 0.65 13.43 -14.37
C GLY A 55 0.00 12.32 -13.54
N ASP A 56 -1.32 12.23 -13.47
CA ASP A 56 -2.00 11.15 -12.76
C ASP A 56 -2.14 9.90 -13.66
N GLY A 57 -2.35 8.75 -13.02
CA GLY A 57 -2.67 7.51 -13.71
C GLY A 57 -3.54 6.60 -12.86
N CYS A 58 -4.10 5.56 -13.47
CA CYS A 58 -4.88 4.57 -12.76
C CYS A 58 -4.83 3.18 -13.41
N PRO A 59 -4.80 2.10 -12.61
CA PRO A 59 -5.03 0.75 -13.11
C PRO A 59 -6.43 0.68 -13.72
N ASN A 60 -6.56 -0.01 -14.84
CA ASN A 60 -7.81 -0.20 -15.55
C ASN A 60 -7.96 -1.65 -15.97
N ALA A 61 -9.22 -2.05 -16.14
CA ALA A 61 -9.57 -3.30 -16.77
C ALA A 61 -10.60 -3.06 -17.87
N ILE A 62 -10.63 -3.99 -18.82
CA ILE A 62 -11.73 -4.18 -19.76
C ILE A 62 -12.41 -5.47 -19.37
N VAL A 63 -13.74 -5.44 -19.31
CA VAL A 63 -14.54 -6.61 -18.95
C VAL A 63 -15.67 -6.80 -19.93
N THR A 64 -16.21 -8.02 -19.97
CA THR A 64 -17.45 -8.30 -20.70
C THR A 64 -18.68 -7.79 -19.93
N ARG A 65 -19.87 -7.84 -20.54
CA ARG A 65 -21.14 -7.55 -19.85
C ARG A 65 -21.40 -8.45 -18.63
N LYS A 66 -20.76 -9.62 -18.57
CA LYS A 66 -20.82 -10.55 -17.43
C LYS A 66 -19.72 -10.31 -16.39
N ALA A 67 -18.94 -9.23 -16.52
CA ALA A 67 -17.77 -8.90 -15.70
C ALA A 67 -16.57 -9.86 -15.83
N ASN A 68 -16.59 -10.82 -16.77
CA ASN A 68 -15.40 -11.59 -17.13
C ASN A 68 -14.30 -10.67 -17.63
N LEU A 69 -13.07 -10.90 -17.18
CA LEU A 69 -11.92 -10.11 -17.56
C LEU A 69 -11.62 -10.26 -19.05
N ARG A 70 -11.31 -9.16 -19.74
CA ARG A 70 -10.72 -9.17 -21.08
C ARG A 70 -9.28 -8.70 -21.06
N GLY A 71 -8.89 -7.92 -20.08
CA GLY A 71 -7.49 -7.52 -19.90
C GLY A 71 -7.37 -6.38 -18.92
N THR A 72 -6.14 -6.13 -18.52
CA THR A 72 -5.74 -5.09 -17.59
C THR A 72 -4.63 -4.24 -18.19
N PHE A 73 -4.56 -2.98 -17.77
CA PHE A 73 -3.50 -2.06 -18.15
C PHE A 73 -3.42 -0.92 -17.13
N THR A 74 -2.33 -0.16 -17.15
CA THR A 74 -2.27 1.11 -16.41
C THR A 74 -2.33 2.26 -17.40
N LEU A 75 -3.30 3.16 -17.20
CA LEU A 75 -3.44 4.39 -17.97
C LEU A 75 -2.66 5.50 -17.26
N TYR A 76 -1.79 6.20 -17.96
CA TYR A 76 -1.07 7.35 -17.44
C TYR A 76 -1.38 8.58 -18.28
N LYS A 77 -2.02 9.60 -17.70
CA LYS A 77 -2.41 10.82 -18.41
C LYS A 77 -1.19 11.72 -18.57
N THR A 78 -0.72 11.88 -19.80
CA THR A 78 0.48 12.69 -20.13
C THR A 78 0.12 14.10 -20.59
N ALA A 79 -1.08 14.29 -21.14
CA ALA A 79 -1.67 15.59 -21.48
C ALA A 79 -3.21 15.50 -21.40
N ASP A 80 -3.92 16.59 -21.67
CA ASP A 80 -5.39 16.61 -21.64
C ASP A 80 -6.04 15.71 -22.68
N ASP A 81 -5.36 15.44 -23.79
CA ASP A 81 -5.81 14.62 -24.92
C ASP A 81 -4.86 13.44 -25.22
N ALA A 82 -3.93 13.12 -24.30
CA ALA A 82 -2.95 12.06 -24.51
C ALA A 82 -2.69 11.24 -23.23
N ALA A 83 -2.54 9.94 -23.43
CA ALA A 83 -2.15 9.02 -22.38
C ALA A 83 -1.22 7.92 -22.87
N PHE A 84 -0.40 7.40 -21.97
CA PHE A 84 0.28 6.12 -22.15
C PHE A 84 -0.56 4.97 -21.63
N LEU A 85 -0.40 3.82 -22.29
CA LEU A 85 -0.99 2.54 -21.91
C LEU A 85 0.14 1.58 -21.58
N LEU A 86 0.38 1.32 -20.30
CA LEU A 86 1.33 0.29 -19.88
C LEU A 86 0.63 -1.07 -19.90
N LEU A 87 1.06 -1.94 -20.83
CA LEU A 87 0.40 -3.19 -21.20
C LEU A 87 1.34 -4.37 -21.06
N GLU A 88 0.85 -5.51 -20.56
CA GLU A 88 1.55 -6.79 -20.74
C GLU A 88 1.39 -7.24 -22.21
N ARG A 89 2.49 -7.64 -22.85
CA ARG A 89 2.52 -7.98 -24.28
C ARG A 89 1.54 -9.09 -24.65
N ASN A 90 1.37 -10.07 -23.76
CA ASN A 90 0.50 -11.23 -23.98
C ASN A 90 -1.01 -10.90 -24.02
N GLN A 91 -1.42 -9.70 -23.59
CA GLN A 91 -2.80 -9.24 -23.61
C GLN A 91 -3.01 -7.96 -24.42
N ALA A 92 -1.95 -7.33 -24.94
CA ALA A 92 -2.02 -6.06 -25.65
C ALA A 92 -3.02 -6.08 -26.82
N ASP A 93 -2.99 -7.11 -27.68
CA ASP A 93 -3.94 -7.23 -28.79
C ASP A 93 -5.40 -7.33 -28.33
N ARG A 94 -5.64 -8.07 -27.23
CA ARG A 94 -6.98 -8.25 -26.67
C ARG A 94 -7.50 -6.96 -26.04
N VAL A 95 -6.64 -6.22 -25.34
CA VAL A 95 -7.00 -4.93 -24.74
C VAL A 95 -7.33 -3.92 -25.84
N ILE A 96 -6.45 -3.75 -26.83
CA ILE A 96 -6.65 -2.79 -27.91
C ILE A 96 -7.88 -3.15 -28.74
N SER A 97 -8.06 -4.42 -29.12
CA SER A 97 -9.27 -4.86 -29.84
C SER A 97 -10.54 -4.65 -29.02
N GLY A 98 -10.45 -4.80 -27.69
CA GLY A 98 -11.57 -4.55 -26.78
C GLY A 98 -11.97 -3.08 -26.69
N LEU A 99 -11.00 -2.16 -26.79
CA LEU A 99 -11.26 -0.72 -26.89
C LEU A 99 -11.85 -0.37 -28.27
N GLU A 100 -11.29 -0.93 -29.34
CA GLU A 100 -11.73 -0.66 -30.71
C GLU A 100 -13.14 -1.24 -31.04
N GLU A 101 -13.62 -2.25 -30.29
CA GLU A 101 -14.94 -2.87 -30.54
C GLU A 101 -16.11 -1.87 -30.52
N PHE A 102 -16.00 -0.82 -29.70
CA PHE A 102 -17.03 0.22 -29.54
C PHE A 102 -16.55 1.62 -29.96
N HIS A 103 -15.42 1.69 -30.67
CA HIS A 103 -14.86 2.94 -31.16
C HIS A 103 -15.39 3.24 -32.56
N PHE A 104 -16.25 4.26 -32.70
CA PHE A 104 -16.92 4.54 -33.98
C PHE A 104 -16.70 5.95 -34.50
N ARG A 105 -16.82 6.96 -33.63
CA ARG A 105 -16.84 8.38 -34.02
C ARG A 105 -15.97 9.26 -33.14
N GLU A 106 -15.57 8.74 -31.99
CA GLU A 106 -14.77 9.44 -31.01
C GLU A 106 -13.40 9.76 -31.60
N ASP A 107 -12.91 10.97 -31.31
CA ASP A 107 -11.57 11.41 -31.70
C ASP A 107 -10.55 10.80 -30.73
N VAL A 108 -10.25 9.52 -30.95
CA VAL A 108 -9.23 8.76 -30.20
C VAL A 108 -8.48 7.86 -31.17
N ARG A 109 -7.16 7.78 -31.03
CA ARG A 109 -6.32 6.84 -31.76
C ARG A 109 -5.52 6.03 -30.78
N PHE A 110 -5.61 4.71 -30.89
CA PHE A 110 -4.81 3.78 -30.11
C PHE A 110 -3.58 3.34 -30.90
N GLU A 111 -2.43 3.41 -30.26
CA GLU A 111 -1.22 2.75 -30.72
C GLU A 111 -0.85 1.67 -29.72
N LYS A 112 -0.91 0.42 -30.16
CA LYS A 112 -0.64 -0.74 -29.30
C LYS A 112 0.77 -0.69 -28.69
N GLU A 113 1.74 -0.21 -29.46
CA GLU A 113 3.14 -0.12 -29.06
C GLU A 113 3.77 1.14 -29.68
N LEU A 114 4.43 1.94 -28.86
CA LEU A 114 5.24 3.07 -29.26
C LEU A 114 6.61 2.55 -29.72
N PRO A 115 6.97 2.68 -31.01
CA PRO A 115 8.20 2.11 -31.53
C PRO A 115 9.44 2.70 -30.85
N GLY A 116 10.34 1.83 -30.41
CA GLY A 116 11.68 2.22 -29.93
C GLY A 116 11.77 2.60 -28.46
N TYR A 117 10.66 2.70 -27.72
CA TYR A 117 10.73 2.88 -26.27
C TYR A 117 11.23 1.60 -25.60
N GLY A 118 12.34 1.71 -24.87
CA GLY A 118 12.82 0.69 -23.94
C GLY A 118 12.29 0.94 -22.53
N LEU A 119 11.81 -0.10 -21.86
CA LEU A 119 11.28 -0.01 -20.49
C LEU A 119 12.28 -0.56 -19.48
N LEU A 120 12.93 0.32 -18.73
CA LEU A 120 13.85 -0.05 -17.65
C LEU A 120 13.15 0.09 -16.30
N ALA A 121 12.95 -1.03 -15.59
CA ALA A 121 12.44 -1.03 -14.23
C ALA A 121 13.56 -0.75 -13.23
N LEU A 122 13.27 0.10 -12.25
CA LEU A 122 14.05 0.29 -11.02
C LEU A 122 13.14 -0.07 -9.86
N GLN A 123 13.46 -1.11 -9.09
CA GLN A 123 12.56 -1.66 -8.08
C GLN A 123 13.30 -1.89 -6.77
N GLY A 124 12.75 -1.40 -5.67
CA GLY A 124 13.26 -1.60 -4.33
C GLY A 124 13.27 -0.31 -3.50
N PRO A 125 13.53 -0.42 -2.19
CA PRO A 125 13.55 0.70 -1.23
C PRO A 125 14.48 1.86 -1.62
N LYS A 126 15.61 1.56 -2.27
CA LYS A 126 16.58 2.56 -2.76
C LYS A 126 16.28 3.08 -4.16
N ALA A 127 15.22 2.61 -4.84
CA ALA A 127 14.84 3.12 -6.15
C ALA A 127 14.55 4.63 -6.17
N PRO A 128 13.91 5.25 -5.15
CA PRO A 128 13.75 6.70 -5.07
C PRO A 128 15.08 7.45 -4.96
N ALA A 129 16.02 6.91 -4.17
CA ALA A 129 17.35 7.49 -4.02
C ALA A 129 18.15 7.42 -5.34
N LEU A 130 18.07 6.28 -6.05
CA LEU A 130 18.67 6.14 -7.37
C LEU A 130 18.07 7.12 -8.37
N LEU A 131 16.75 7.30 -8.38
CA LEU A 131 16.10 8.27 -9.26
C LEU A 131 16.55 9.71 -8.95
N ASN A 132 16.73 10.06 -7.67
CA ASN A 132 17.28 11.36 -7.27
C ASN A 132 18.72 11.55 -7.79
N GLU A 133 19.57 10.51 -7.70
CA GLU A 133 20.93 10.55 -8.22
C GLU A 133 20.95 10.75 -9.74
N LEU A 134 20.14 9.99 -10.47
CA LEU A 134 20.07 10.08 -11.93
C LEU A 134 19.52 11.42 -12.44
N THR A 135 18.70 12.10 -11.63
CA THR A 135 18.11 13.41 -11.97
C THR A 135 18.90 14.60 -11.41
N GLY A 136 19.78 14.37 -10.43
CA GLY A 136 20.45 15.43 -9.68
C GLY A 136 19.48 16.29 -8.85
N GLN A 137 18.29 15.77 -8.54
CA GLN A 137 17.21 16.50 -7.86
C GLN A 137 16.69 15.68 -6.67
N ILE A 138 16.23 16.37 -5.62
CA ILE A 138 15.48 15.73 -4.54
C ILE A 138 14.01 15.76 -4.92
N LEU A 139 13.51 14.63 -5.41
CA LEU A 139 12.14 14.51 -5.87
C LEU A 139 11.19 14.37 -4.69
N THR A 140 10.00 14.95 -4.83
CA THR A 140 8.89 14.63 -3.93
C THR A 140 8.38 13.22 -4.23
N ASP A 141 7.85 12.56 -3.19
CA ASP A 141 7.24 11.24 -3.32
C ASP A 141 6.26 11.21 -4.49
N PHE A 142 6.30 10.12 -5.25
CA PHE A 142 5.34 9.87 -6.31
C PHE A 142 4.04 9.39 -5.67
N LYS A 143 2.90 9.88 -6.17
CA LYS A 143 1.60 9.27 -5.91
C LYS A 143 1.55 7.93 -6.62
N THR A 144 0.68 7.03 -6.14
CA THR A 144 0.44 5.76 -6.82
C THR A 144 -0.02 5.99 -8.26
N CYS A 145 0.61 5.29 -9.19
CA CYS A 145 0.39 5.42 -10.64
C CYS A 145 0.64 6.83 -11.20
N GLU A 146 1.48 7.64 -10.56
CA GLU A 146 1.89 8.93 -11.12
C GLU A 146 2.87 8.75 -12.30
N VAL A 147 2.80 9.65 -13.28
CA VAL A 147 3.75 9.79 -14.37
C VAL A 147 4.35 11.19 -14.37
N ARG A 148 5.68 11.29 -14.52
CA ARG A 148 6.38 12.58 -14.62
C ARG A 148 7.37 12.55 -15.77
N GLN A 149 7.56 13.68 -16.45
CA GLN A 149 8.70 13.86 -17.34
C GLN A 149 9.82 14.54 -16.55
N LEU A 150 10.95 13.85 -16.38
CA LEU A 150 12.09 14.30 -15.59
C LEU A 150 13.35 14.40 -16.46
N GLN A 151 14.30 15.25 -16.05
CA GLN A 151 15.63 15.29 -16.66
C GLN A 151 16.49 14.20 -16.04
N VAL A 152 16.64 13.06 -16.73
CA VAL A 152 17.41 11.90 -16.28
C VAL A 152 18.69 11.85 -17.11
N ALA A 153 19.85 11.93 -16.46
CA ALA A 153 21.15 12.04 -17.12
C ALA A 153 21.25 13.21 -18.14
N GLY A 154 20.46 14.28 -17.92
CA GLY A 154 20.41 15.46 -18.79
C GLY A 154 19.38 15.40 -19.92
N ASP A 155 18.57 14.35 -19.99
CA ASP A 155 17.57 14.15 -21.04
C ASP A 155 16.14 14.02 -20.51
N PRO A 156 15.13 14.47 -21.26
CA PRO A 156 13.74 14.29 -20.88
C PRO A 156 13.34 12.81 -20.97
N VAL A 157 13.03 12.21 -19.83
CA VAL A 157 12.60 10.81 -19.71
C VAL A 157 11.27 10.76 -18.98
N TRP A 158 10.35 9.94 -19.49
CA TRP A 158 9.11 9.64 -18.81
C TRP A 158 9.37 8.59 -17.71
N VAL A 159 9.00 8.95 -16.49
CA VAL A 159 9.12 8.11 -15.29
C VAL A 159 7.72 7.76 -14.81
N LEU A 160 7.42 6.47 -14.79
CA LEU A 160 6.11 5.94 -14.40
C LEU A 160 6.27 5.26 -13.04
N GLU A 161 5.52 5.69 -12.03
CA GLU A 161 5.44 4.99 -10.75
C GLU A 161 4.72 3.66 -10.96
N LYS A 162 5.43 2.56 -10.70
CA LYS A 162 4.90 1.22 -10.87
C LYS A 162 5.62 0.25 -9.94
N ASN A 163 4.87 -0.23 -8.95
CA ASN A 163 5.26 -1.34 -8.11
C ASN A 163 5.09 -2.69 -8.84
N LEU A 164 6.18 -3.45 -8.97
CA LEU A 164 6.20 -4.78 -9.59
C LEU A 164 6.60 -5.90 -8.61
N ILE A 165 7.10 -5.55 -7.42
CA ILE A 165 7.73 -6.51 -6.49
C ILE A 165 7.26 -6.37 -5.04
N GLY A 166 6.29 -5.49 -4.76
CA GLY A 166 5.82 -5.17 -3.41
C GLY A 166 6.65 -4.09 -2.70
N GLU A 167 7.53 -3.40 -3.41
CA GLU A 167 8.38 -2.31 -2.92
C GLU A 167 8.19 -1.05 -3.78
N ALA A 168 8.79 0.08 -3.37
CA ALA A 168 8.85 1.27 -4.20
C ALA A 168 9.46 0.94 -5.58
N GLY A 169 8.92 1.52 -6.65
CA GLY A 169 9.35 1.15 -7.99
C GLY A 169 8.96 2.15 -9.08
N TYR A 170 9.85 2.30 -10.05
CA TYR A 170 9.69 3.16 -11.22
C TYR A 170 9.99 2.41 -12.50
N ILE A 171 9.36 2.84 -13.58
CA ILE A 171 9.71 2.44 -14.94
C ILE A 171 10.18 3.69 -15.68
N LEU A 172 11.41 3.65 -16.20
CA LEU A 172 11.92 4.65 -17.11
C LEU A 172 11.55 4.24 -18.53
N ALA A 173 10.73 5.04 -19.19
CA ALA A 173 10.39 4.88 -20.60
C ALA A 173 11.42 5.66 -21.43
N LEU A 174 12.35 4.92 -22.04
CA LEU A 174 13.56 5.44 -22.67
C LEU A 174 13.44 5.39 -24.19
N GLU A 175 13.56 6.55 -24.85
CA GLU A 175 13.71 6.59 -26.30
C GLU A 175 15.03 5.97 -26.76
N PRO A 176 15.14 5.48 -28.02
CA PRO A 176 16.36 4.85 -28.53
C PRO A 176 17.62 5.72 -28.39
N SER A 177 17.46 7.05 -28.50
CA SER A 177 18.54 8.04 -28.43
C SER A 177 19.14 8.23 -27.02
N VAL A 178 18.39 7.87 -25.97
CA VAL A 178 18.79 8.07 -24.56
C VAL A 178 19.07 6.76 -23.84
N ARG A 179 18.56 5.63 -24.35
CA ARG A 179 18.58 4.30 -23.73
C ARG A 179 19.94 3.91 -23.15
N ASP A 180 20.98 3.86 -23.98
CA ASP A 180 22.30 3.37 -23.59
C ASP A 180 22.98 4.30 -22.57
N ARG A 181 22.78 5.62 -22.72
CA ARG A 181 23.36 6.63 -21.83
C ARG A 181 22.75 6.56 -20.43
N VAL A 182 21.43 6.47 -20.33
CA VAL A 182 20.74 6.33 -19.04
C VAL A 182 21.11 5.01 -18.37
N PHE A 183 21.16 3.92 -19.14
CA PHE A 183 21.56 2.62 -18.58
C PHE A 183 23.00 2.61 -18.07
N ALA A 184 23.93 3.28 -18.78
CA ALA A 184 25.30 3.46 -18.30
C ALA A 184 25.35 4.21 -16.94
N LYS A 185 24.48 5.20 -16.73
CA LYS A 185 24.39 5.91 -15.44
C LYS A 185 23.83 5.04 -14.30
N VAL A 186 22.86 4.18 -14.59
CA VAL A 186 22.39 3.18 -13.63
C VAL A 186 23.53 2.22 -13.26
N LYS A 187 24.35 1.84 -14.25
CA LYS A 187 25.54 1.01 -14.04
C LYS A 187 26.62 1.69 -13.19
N ASP A 188 26.89 2.97 -13.42
CA ASP A 188 27.85 3.75 -12.64
C ASP A 188 27.48 3.81 -11.14
N ALA A 189 26.18 3.78 -10.82
CA ALA A 189 25.67 3.83 -9.45
C ALA A 189 25.69 2.48 -8.71
N GLU A 190 25.97 1.35 -9.39
CA GLU A 190 25.82 0.00 -8.81
C GLU A 190 26.56 -0.20 -7.49
N SER A 191 27.83 0.18 -7.44
CA SER A 191 28.67 -0.05 -6.26
C SER A 191 28.36 0.89 -5.09
N GLY A 192 27.91 2.12 -5.38
CA GLY A 192 27.67 3.12 -4.34
C GLY A 192 26.35 2.93 -3.58
N MET A 193 25.39 2.24 -4.21
CA MET A 193 24.01 2.13 -3.69
C MET A 193 23.55 0.68 -3.47
N ASP A 194 24.44 -0.31 -3.64
CA ASP A 194 24.13 -1.75 -3.64
C ASP A 194 23.01 -2.08 -4.64
N LEU A 195 23.27 -1.79 -5.92
CA LEU A 195 22.32 -2.05 -7.01
C LEU A 195 22.83 -3.17 -7.90
N GLY A 196 21.90 -3.89 -8.53
CA GLY A 196 22.25 -4.96 -9.46
C GLY A 196 21.07 -5.43 -10.29
N PRO A 197 21.32 -6.28 -11.30
CA PRO A 197 20.25 -6.85 -12.10
C PRO A 197 19.42 -7.86 -11.28
N ALA A 198 18.20 -8.12 -11.73
CA ALA A 198 17.39 -9.24 -11.25
C ALA A 198 16.95 -10.15 -12.42
N GLY A 199 17.12 -11.45 -12.26
CA GLY A 199 16.70 -12.47 -13.22
C GLY A 199 15.21 -12.83 -13.10
N ALA A 200 14.69 -13.51 -14.13
CA ALA A 200 13.27 -13.87 -14.21
C ALA A 200 12.79 -14.76 -13.04
N GLU A 201 13.64 -15.65 -12.51
CA GLU A 201 13.33 -16.50 -11.36
C GLU A 201 13.11 -15.65 -10.09
N THR A 202 14.01 -14.71 -9.82
CA THR A 202 13.89 -13.77 -8.70
C THR A 202 12.65 -12.90 -8.84
N LEU A 203 12.38 -12.37 -10.03
CA LEU A 203 11.19 -11.54 -10.29
C LEU A 203 9.89 -12.32 -10.09
N GLU A 204 9.87 -13.60 -10.46
CA GLU A 204 8.75 -14.49 -10.21
C GLU A 204 8.49 -14.69 -8.71
N VAL A 205 9.55 -14.86 -7.91
CA VAL A 205 9.42 -14.93 -6.44
C VAL A 205 8.85 -13.63 -5.89
N LEU A 206 9.47 -12.51 -6.23
CA LEU A 206 9.15 -11.19 -5.71
C LEU A 206 7.70 -10.77 -6.00
N ARG A 207 7.21 -11.01 -7.23
CA ARG A 207 5.83 -10.66 -7.61
C ARG A 207 4.80 -11.56 -6.92
N ILE A 208 5.11 -12.83 -6.66
CA ILE A 208 4.21 -13.74 -5.91
C ILE A 208 4.16 -13.33 -4.45
N GLU A 209 5.30 -13.04 -3.83
CA GLU A 209 5.35 -12.48 -2.48
C GLU A 209 4.50 -11.20 -2.36
N ALA A 210 4.56 -10.34 -3.37
CA ALA A 210 3.75 -9.13 -3.49
C ALA A 210 2.28 -9.37 -3.88
N GLY A 211 1.87 -10.62 -4.10
CA GLY A 211 0.49 -10.95 -4.47
C GLY A 211 0.06 -10.40 -5.83
N ILE A 212 0.98 -10.12 -6.74
CA ILE A 212 0.71 -9.52 -8.05
C ILE A 212 0.39 -10.64 -9.07
N PRO A 213 -0.86 -10.74 -9.56
CA PRO A 213 -1.23 -11.72 -10.59
C PRO A 213 -0.79 -11.28 -11.98
N ILE A 214 -0.46 -12.25 -12.84
CA ILE A 214 -0.11 -12.05 -14.25
C ILE A 214 -1.25 -12.56 -15.16
N TYR A 215 -1.63 -11.78 -16.18
CA TYR A 215 -2.63 -12.23 -17.15
C TYR A 215 -2.11 -13.44 -17.95
N GLY A 216 -2.97 -14.41 -18.24
CA GLY A 216 -2.63 -15.67 -18.92
C GLY A 216 -1.95 -16.71 -18.02
N ARG A 217 -1.49 -16.33 -16.83
CA ARG A 217 -0.90 -17.25 -15.84
C ARG A 217 -1.83 -17.40 -14.64
N ASP A 218 -2.09 -16.30 -13.92
CA ASP A 218 -2.88 -16.27 -12.70
C ASP A 218 -4.33 -15.84 -12.92
N MET A 219 -4.60 -15.10 -13.98
CA MET A 219 -5.94 -14.65 -14.35
C MET A 219 -6.11 -14.72 -15.87
N ASP A 220 -7.33 -14.93 -16.34
CA ASP A 220 -7.65 -15.06 -17.76
C ASP A 220 -9.12 -14.63 -18.01
N GLU A 221 -9.62 -14.87 -19.23
CA GLU A 221 -10.98 -14.49 -19.59
C GLU A 221 -12.10 -15.29 -18.89
N LYS A 222 -11.76 -16.35 -18.14
CA LYS A 222 -12.74 -17.18 -17.44
C LYS A 222 -13.08 -16.64 -16.06
N VAL A 223 -12.21 -15.81 -15.49
CA VAL A 223 -12.41 -15.22 -14.16
C VAL A 223 -13.11 -13.87 -14.25
N LEU A 224 -13.88 -13.54 -13.22
CA LEU A 224 -14.49 -12.22 -13.08
C LEU A 224 -13.46 -11.24 -12.49
N LEU A 225 -13.55 -9.95 -12.83
CA LEU A 225 -12.64 -8.95 -12.27
C LEU A 225 -12.63 -8.91 -10.71
N PRO A 226 -13.77 -9.02 -10.00
CA PRO A 226 -13.78 -9.12 -8.53
C PRO A 226 -13.09 -10.37 -7.97
N GLU A 227 -12.91 -11.42 -8.77
CA GLU A 227 -12.23 -12.65 -8.33
C GLU A 227 -10.72 -12.48 -8.31
N THR A 228 -10.14 -11.59 -9.12
CA THR A 228 -8.69 -11.45 -9.26
C THR A 228 -8.04 -10.67 -8.13
N GLY A 229 -8.84 -10.04 -7.27
CA GLY A 229 -8.37 -9.11 -6.25
C GLY A 229 -8.00 -7.73 -6.81
N LEU A 230 -8.04 -7.50 -8.13
CA LEU A 230 -7.69 -6.20 -8.74
C LEU A 230 -8.82 -5.16 -8.67
N GLU A 231 -10.01 -5.57 -8.25
CA GLU A 231 -11.19 -4.71 -8.17
C GLU A 231 -10.95 -3.43 -7.36
N HIS A 232 -10.26 -3.51 -6.23
CA HIS A 232 -10.03 -2.36 -5.34
C HIS A 232 -9.21 -1.23 -5.97
N SER A 233 -8.37 -1.54 -6.97
CA SER A 233 -7.47 -0.57 -7.62
C SER A 233 -7.86 -0.27 -9.06
N ALA A 234 -8.57 -1.19 -9.73
CA ALA A 234 -8.96 -1.06 -11.13
C ALA A 234 -10.43 -0.67 -11.35
N VAL A 235 -11.25 -0.56 -10.30
CA VAL A 235 -12.68 -0.25 -10.42
C VAL A 235 -13.03 1.02 -9.64
N SER A 236 -13.72 1.95 -10.31
CA SER A 236 -14.42 3.04 -9.63
C SER A 236 -15.90 2.71 -9.50
N TYR A 237 -16.42 2.80 -8.28
CA TYR A 237 -17.87 2.65 -7.99
C TYR A 237 -18.60 3.98 -7.97
N HIS A 238 -17.87 5.09 -8.11
CA HIS A 238 -18.41 6.44 -8.04
C HIS A 238 -18.49 7.09 -9.41
N LYS A 239 -17.99 6.41 -10.46
CA LYS A 239 -18.03 6.89 -11.84
C LYS A 239 -19.32 6.51 -12.59
N GLY A 240 -19.47 7.06 -13.79
CA GLY A 240 -20.58 6.78 -14.71
C GLY A 240 -20.60 5.34 -15.27
N CYS A 241 -21.56 5.07 -16.16
CA CYS A 241 -21.80 3.73 -16.66
C CYS A 241 -20.67 3.17 -17.52
N TYR A 242 -20.33 1.90 -17.31
CA TYR A 242 -19.39 1.13 -18.14
C TYR A 242 -19.81 -0.34 -18.29
N THR A 243 -19.25 -1.03 -19.28
CA THR A 243 -19.58 -2.44 -19.55
C THR A 243 -19.27 -3.32 -18.35
N GLY A 244 -20.26 -4.14 -17.93
CA GLY A 244 -20.10 -5.10 -16.82
C GLY A 244 -20.25 -4.51 -15.40
N GLN A 245 -20.45 -3.20 -15.26
CA GLN A 245 -20.61 -2.52 -13.97
C GLN A 245 -21.70 -3.14 -13.09
N GLU A 246 -22.87 -3.47 -13.65
CA GLU A 246 -24.00 -3.97 -12.87
C GLU A 246 -23.64 -5.27 -12.13
N VAL A 247 -22.92 -6.19 -12.79
CA VAL A 247 -22.47 -7.44 -12.18
C VAL A 247 -21.45 -7.18 -11.09
N ILE A 248 -20.48 -6.29 -11.34
CA ILE A 248 -19.44 -5.91 -10.36
C ILE A 248 -20.08 -5.26 -9.12
N ALA A 249 -20.98 -4.28 -9.32
CA ALA A 249 -21.66 -3.57 -8.25
C ALA A 249 -22.56 -4.51 -7.40
N ARG A 250 -23.26 -5.45 -8.05
CA ARG A 250 -24.08 -6.46 -7.35
C ARG A 250 -23.21 -7.40 -6.52
N LEU A 251 -22.08 -7.86 -7.04
CA LEU A 251 -21.15 -8.71 -6.30
C LEU A 251 -20.61 -8.01 -5.05
N LYS A 252 -20.30 -6.71 -5.13
CA LYS A 252 -19.89 -5.93 -3.96
C LYS A 252 -21.00 -5.74 -2.91
N THR A 253 -22.24 -5.52 -3.36
CA THR A 253 -23.33 -5.09 -2.47
C THR A 253 -24.08 -6.24 -1.81
N TYR A 254 -24.34 -7.31 -2.57
CA TYR A 254 -25.29 -8.35 -2.17
C TYR A 254 -24.69 -9.75 -2.09
N GLY A 255 -23.41 -9.90 -2.43
CA GLY A 255 -22.80 -11.22 -2.52
C GLY A 255 -21.31 -11.21 -2.27
N ALA A 256 -20.69 -12.30 -2.71
CA ALA A 256 -19.26 -12.43 -2.84
C ALA A 256 -19.01 -13.41 -3.99
N PRO A 257 -17.92 -13.26 -4.75
CA PRO A 257 -17.64 -14.20 -5.80
C PRO A 257 -17.41 -15.60 -5.20
N SER A 258 -17.77 -16.63 -5.96
CA SER A 258 -17.69 -18.04 -5.51
C SER A 258 -16.24 -18.47 -5.24
N PHE A 259 -15.30 -17.89 -5.97
CA PHE A 259 -13.86 -18.04 -5.77
C PHE A 259 -13.22 -16.65 -5.68
N ALA A 260 -12.08 -16.52 -5.02
CA ALA A 260 -11.24 -15.34 -5.15
C ALA A 260 -9.78 -15.72 -5.05
N LEU A 261 -8.92 -14.93 -5.70
CA LEU A 261 -7.48 -15.05 -5.61
C LEU A 261 -7.04 -14.76 -4.17
N MET A 262 -6.34 -15.71 -3.58
CA MET A 262 -5.77 -15.65 -2.24
C MET A 262 -4.38 -16.29 -2.23
N GLY A 263 -3.71 -16.18 -1.09
CA GLY A 263 -2.50 -16.92 -0.82
C GLY A 263 -2.77 -18.27 -0.16
N ILE A 264 -1.89 -19.23 -0.41
CA ILE A 264 -1.70 -20.41 0.43
C ILE A 264 -0.23 -20.52 0.82
N VAL A 265 0.02 -20.93 2.06
CA VAL A 265 1.34 -21.16 2.64
C VAL A 265 1.46 -22.63 3.01
N LEU A 266 2.54 -23.27 2.60
CA LEU A 266 2.82 -24.67 2.93
C LEU A 266 3.72 -24.78 4.16
N PRO A 267 3.71 -25.91 4.90
CA PRO A 267 4.69 -26.24 5.94
C PRO A 267 6.14 -26.00 5.51
N GLU A 268 7.01 -25.74 6.49
CA GLU A 268 8.45 -25.59 6.22
C GLU A 268 9.02 -26.87 5.60
N GLY A 269 9.90 -26.71 4.60
CA GLY A 269 10.49 -27.82 3.84
C GLY A 269 9.63 -28.38 2.70
N GLU A 270 8.36 -28.00 2.60
CA GLU A 270 7.49 -28.42 1.49
C GLU A 270 7.79 -27.63 0.20
N ALA A 271 7.64 -28.30 -0.95
CA ALA A 271 7.76 -27.68 -2.26
C ALA A 271 6.46 -26.96 -2.66
N PRO A 272 6.52 -25.88 -3.46
CA PRO A 272 5.32 -25.22 -3.95
C PRO A 272 4.45 -26.18 -4.77
N LEU A 273 3.14 -26.03 -4.64
CA LEU A 273 2.20 -26.85 -5.40
C LEU A 273 2.27 -26.49 -6.90
N PRO A 274 2.20 -27.48 -7.81
CA PRO A 274 2.27 -27.21 -9.24
C PRO A 274 1.09 -26.34 -9.72
N PRO A 275 1.33 -25.36 -10.62
CA PRO A 275 0.29 -24.62 -11.32
C PRO A 275 -0.79 -25.52 -11.93
N GLY A 276 -2.05 -25.14 -11.77
CA GLY A 276 -3.21 -25.88 -12.26
C GLY A 276 -3.68 -27.02 -11.36
N SER A 277 -2.99 -27.32 -10.26
CA SER A 277 -3.43 -28.36 -9.32
C SER A 277 -4.77 -28.01 -8.67
N GLU A 278 -5.74 -28.93 -8.76
CA GLU A 278 -7.01 -28.80 -8.05
C GLU A 278 -6.85 -29.25 -6.59
N MET A 279 -7.42 -28.45 -5.68
CA MET A 279 -7.45 -28.74 -4.25
C MET A 279 -8.87 -29.12 -3.84
N LYS A 280 -9.01 -30.20 -3.07
CA LYS A 280 -10.30 -30.67 -2.54
C LYS A 280 -10.23 -30.90 -1.04
N LEU A 281 -11.33 -30.64 -0.33
CA LEU A 281 -11.50 -30.99 1.07
C LEU A 281 -12.63 -32.04 1.16
N GLY A 282 -12.26 -33.31 1.29
CA GLY A 282 -13.16 -34.43 1.05
C GLY A 282 -13.70 -34.40 -0.38
N ASN A 283 -15.02 -34.34 -0.54
CA ASN A 283 -15.68 -34.24 -1.84
C ASN A 283 -15.91 -32.80 -2.32
N LYS A 284 -15.60 -31.79 -1.49
CA LYS A 284 -15.83 -30.38 -1.83
C LYS A 284 -14.62 -29.81 -2.57
N ARG A 285 -14.89 -29.02 -3.62
CA ARG A 285 -13.86 -28.23 -4.29
C ARG A 285 -13.38 -27.12 -3.35
N PHE A 286 -12.08 -27.11 -3.05
CA PHE A 286 -11.45 -26.12 -2.18
C PHE A 286 -10.90 -24.96 -3.00
N GLY A 287 -10.20 -25.25 -4.10
CA GLY A 287 -9.59 -24.22 -4.92
C GLY A 287 -8.72 -24.77 -6.05
N ALA A 288 -7.98 -23.88 -6.71
CA ALA A 288 -7.01 -24.25 -7.74
C ALA A 288 -5.75 -23.38 -7.63
N VAL A 289 -4.59 -24.02 -7.70
CA VAL A 289 -3.28 -23.36 -7.65
C VAL A 289 -2.98 -22.69 -8.99
N LYS A 290 -2.41 -21.49 -8.95
CA LYS A 290 -2.09 -20.70 -10.15
C LYS A 290 -0.59 -20.54 -10.34
N SER A 291 0.11 -20.02 -9.34
CA SER A 291 1.57 -19.88 -9.35
C SER A 291 2.11 -20.20 -7.97
N GLY A 292 3.33 -20.74 -7.88
CA GLY A 292 3.95 -21.09 -6.60
C GLY A 292 5.46 -21.06 -6.65
N VAL A 293 6.05 -20.63 -5.53
CA VAL A 293 7.50 -20.45 -5.34
C VAL A 293 7.90 -20.80 -3.90
N VAL A 294 9.18 -21.00 -3.67
CA VAL A 294 9.76 -20.93 -2.32
C VAL A 294 10.08 -19.47 -2.03
N SER A 295 9.50 -18.90 -0.98
CA SER A 295 9.72 -17.51 -0.59
C SER A 295 10.92 -17.41 0.35
N PRO A 296 11.99 -16.68 -0.01
CA PRO A 296 13.08 -16.39 0.93
C PRO A 296 12.62 -15.50 2.08
N SER A 297 11.67 -14.59 1.85
CA SER A 297 11.15 -13.70 2.90
C SER A 297 10.42 -14.46 4.01
N LEU A 298 9.67 -15.52 3.65
CA LEU A 298 8.88 -16.31 4.60
C LEU A 298 9.58 -17.62 5.00
N GLY A 299 10.65 -18.02 4.32
CA GLY A 299 11.34 -19.30 4.52
C GLY A 299 10.52 -20.53 4.14
N ARG A 300 9.43 -20.36 3.37
CA ARG A 300 8.42 -21.39 3.11
C ARG A 300 7.89 -21.31 1.69
N ALA A 301 7.32 -22.41 1.18
CA ALA A 301 6.63 -22.39 -0.10
C ALA A 301 5.28 -21.67 0.01
N ILE A 302 5.02 -20.80 -0.97
CA ILE A 302 3.79 -20.01 -1.09
C ILE A 302 3.20 -20.17 -2.49
N CYS A 303 1.88 -20.09 -2.60
CA CYS A 303 1.21 -20.10 -3.90
C CYS A 303 0.06 -19.10 -3.98
N LEU A 304 -0.12 -18.49 -5.16
CA LEU A 304 -1.36 -17.86 -5.54
C LEU A 304 -2.38 -18.94 -5.92
N ALA A 305 -3.59 -18.85 -5.38
CA ALA A 305 -4.65 -19.81 -5.65
C ALA A 305 -6.04 -19.14 -5.63
N TYR A 306 -6.96 -19.60 -6.47
CA TYR A 306 -8.37 -19.26 -6.32
C TYR A 306 -8.99 -20.17 -5.27
N ILE A 307 -9.48 -19.59 -4.18
CA ILE A 307 -10.06 -20.31 -3.04
C ILE A 307 -11.56 -20.09 -3.01
N GLN A 308 -12.30 -21.18 -2.81
CA GLN A 308 -13.76 -21.18 -2.73
C GLN A 308 -14.22 -20.42 -1.49
N LYS A 309 -15.34 -19.70 -1.62
CA LYS A 309 -15.81 -18.71 -0.65
C LYS A 309 -15.89 -19.18 0.81
N ASP A 310 -16.18 -20.46 1.05
CA ASP A 310 -16.38 -20.99 2.40
C ASP A 310 -15.04 -21.22 3.12
N PHE A 311 -13.92 -21.19 2.39
CA PHE A 311 -12.56 -21.43 2.89
C PHE A 311 -11.64 -20.20 2.78
N ARG A 312 -12.21 -19.01 2.56
CA ARG A 312 -11.42 -17.77 2.38
C ARG A 312 -11.05 -17.06 3.68
N SER A 313 -11.29 -17.68 4.82
CA SER A 313 -10.81 -17.13 6.09
C SER A 313 -9.29 -17.28 6.13
N PRO A 314 -8.51 -16.21 6.33
CA PRO A 314 -7.05 -16.32 6.41
C PRO A 314 -6.62 -17.02 7.70
N ASP A 315 -5.37 -17.47 7.70
CA ASP A 315 -4.70 -18.15 8.81
C ASP A 315 -5.41 -19.43 9.28
N GLN A 316 -6.18 -20.05 8.39
CA GLN A 316 -6.82 -21.33 8.64
C GLN A 316 -6.02 -22.45 7.98
N THR A 317 -5.67 -23.45 8.79
CA THR A 317 -4.99 -24.66 8.31
C THR A 317 -6.01 -25.70 7.87
N HIS A 318 -5.81 -26.23 6.68
CA HIS A 318 -6.63 -27.28 6.08
C HIS A 318 -5.75 -28.41 5.56
N GLU A 319 -6.23 -29.64 5.72
CA GLU A 319 -5.66 -30.80 5.04
C GLU A 319 -6.44 -31.03 3.73
N VAL A 320 -5.88 -30.58 2.62
CA VAL A 320 -6.50 -30.70 1.29
C VAL A 320 -5.92 -31.88 0.53
N THR A 321 -6.69 -32.46 -0.37
CA THR A 321 -6.20 -33.43 -1.33
C THR A 321 -5.80 -32.72 -2.62
N VAL A 322 -4.54 -32.91 -3.04
CA VAL A 322 -3.96 -32.38 -4.27
C VAL A 322 -3.42 -33.56 -5.07
N ASN A 323 -3.92 -33.76 -6.30
CA ASN A 323 -3.54 -34.90 -7.14
C ASN A 323 -3.61 -36.26 -6.42
N GLY A 324 -4.60 -36.45 -5.55
CA GLY A 324 -4.81 -37.67 -4.77
C GLY A 324 -3.96 -37.82 -3.51
N ARG A 325 -3.12 -36.83 -3.17
CA ARG A 325 -2.29 -36.84 -1.96
C ARG A 325 -2.77 -35.81 -0.95
N PRO A 326 -2.83 -36.14 0.36
CA PRO A 326 -3.11 -35.15 1.39
C PRO A 326 -1.93 -34.16 1.49
N VAL A 327 -2.24 -32.88 1.58
CA VAL A 327 -1.30 -31.78 1.74
C VAL A 327 -1.89 -30.80 2.75
N THR A 328 -1.10 -30.44 3.75
CA THR A 328 -1.47 -29.39 4.71
C THR A 328 -1.15 -28.03 4.10
N ILE A 329 -2.13 -27.13 4.10
CA ILE A 329 -1.96 -25.74 3.64
C ILE A 329 -2.58 -24.79 4.67
N THR A 330 -2.06 -23.57 4.72
CA THR A 330 -2.65 -22.46 5.48
C THR A 330 -3.08 -21.38 4.51
N THR A 331 -4.34 -20.95 4.58
CA THR A 331 -4.85 -19.83 3.76
C THR A 331 -4.26 -18.50 4.22
N ALA A 332 -3.99 -17.59 3.29
CA ALA A 332 -3.39 -16.29 3.59
C ALA A 332 -4.02 -15.17 2.75
N LEU A 333 -4.06 -13.95 3.30
CA LEU A 333 -4.35 -12.76 2.52
C LEU A 333 -3.14 -12.39 1.65
N LEU A 334 -3.41 -11.70 0.54
CA LEU A 334 -2.36 -11.09 -0.28
C LEU A 334 -2.21 -9.60 0.07
N PRO A 335 -1.00 -9.04 -0.02
CA PRO A 335 0.28 -9.73 -0.34
C PRO A 335 0.80 -10.59 0.83
N PHE A 336 1.67 -11.57 0.54
CA PHE A 336 2.36 -12.36 1.58
C PHE A 336 3.45 -11.55 2.29
N TYR A 337 4.08 -10.66 1.52
CA TYR A 337 5.11 -9.75 1.97
C TYR A 337 4.52 -8.36 2.18
N GLN A 338 4.81 -7.74 3.33
CA GLN A 338 4.47 -6.35 3.61
C GLN A 338 5.76 -5.53 3.65
N PRO A 339 5.94 -4.52 2.78
CA PRO A 339 7.14 -3.71 2.79
C PRO A 339 7.21 -2.88 4.08
N VAL A 340 8.41 -2.77 4.63
CA VAL A 340 8.72 -1.75 5.63
C VAL A 340 8.85 -0.42 4.88
N SER A 341 8.11 0.60 5.29
CA SER A 341 8.18 1.92 4.64
C SER A 341 9.58 2.51 4.73
N ASN A 342 9.98 3.32 3.75
CA ASN A 342 11.29 3.99 3.78
C ASN A 342 11.46 4.87 5.04
N LEU A 343 10.38 5.47 5.53
CA LEU A 343 10.40 6.19 6.80
C LEU A 343 10.71 5.26 7.99
N ALA A 344 10.04 4.12 8.10
CA ALA A 344 10.31 3.17 9.18
C ALA A 344 11.73 2.58 9.10
N ARG A 345 12.28 2.40 7.89
CA ARG A 345 13.70 2.02 7.69
C ARG A 345 14.64 3.13 8.15
N ALA A 346 14.36 4.38 7.79
CA ALA A 346 15.14 5.53 8.22
C ALA A 346 15.11 5.72 9.75
N GLU A 347 13.95 5.51 10.38
CA GLU A 347 13.80 5.51 11.84
C GLU A 347 14.61 4.39 12.50
N ALA A 348 14.61 3.18 11.92
CA ALA A 348 15.41 2.07 12.42
C ALA A 348 16.93 2.36 12.32
N LEU A 349 17.40 2.88 11.18
CA LEU A 349 18.79 3.30 10.99
C LEU A 349 19.18 4.43 11.95
N HIS A 350 18.30 5.40 12.17
CA HIS A 350 18.51 6.45 13.15
C HIS A 350 18.63 5.89 14.56
N LYS A 351 17.74 4.97 14.96
CA LYS A 351 17.81 4.30 16.25
C LYS A 351 19.13 3.54 16.41
N GLN A 352 19.54 2.78 15.39
CA GLN A 352 20.82 2.08 15.38
C GLN A 352 22.01 3.03 15.48
N ALA A 353 21.96 4.19 14.79
CA ALA A 353 22.99 5.22 14.90
C ALA A 353 23.09 5.79 16.32
N MET A 354 21.94 6.01 16.99
CA MET A 354 21.91 6.50 18.37
C MET A 354 22.40 5.46 19.38
N GLU A 355 22.15 4.17 19.14
CA GLU A 355 22.68 3.07 19.95
C GLU A 355 24.19 2.94 19.77
N LEU A 356 24.68 2.90 18.53
CA LEU A 356 26.10 2.81 18.21
C LEU A 356 26.89 3.99 18.78
N TYR A 357 26.33 5.21 18.75
CA TYR A 357 26.94 6.38 19.36
C TYR A 357 27.09 6.28 20.89
N LYS A 358 26.24 5.51 21.58
CA LYS A 358 26.36 5.30 23.03
C LYS A 358 27.46 4.28 23.38
N GLU A 359 27.71 3.34 22.47
CA GLU A 359 28.62 2.21 22.69
C GLU A 359 30.04 2.50 22.20
N GLU A 360 30.19 3.26 21.12
CA GLU A 360 31.47 3.58 20.48
C GLU A 360 31.85 5.06 20.65
N GLU A 361 33.16 5.32 20.81
CA GLU A 361 33.67 6.69 20.77
C GLU A 361 33.72 7.27 19.35
N SER A 362 33.69 6.42 18.32
CA SER A 362 33.76 6.83 16.91
C SER A 362 32.41 7.32 16.39
N LEU A 363 32.43 8.44 15.67
CA LEU A 363 31.24 9.00 15.02
C LEU A 363 31.06 8.51 13.57
N ASP A 364 32.02 7.80 12.99
CA ASP A 364 31.99 7.45 11.57
C ASP A 364 30.86 6.44 11.24
N GLY A 365 30.67 5.44 12.09
CA GLY A 365 29.56 4.47 11.97
C GLY A 365 28.17 5.11 12.08
N PRO A 366 27.88 5.86 13.16
CA PRO A 366 26.62 6.59 13.30
C PRO A 366 26.36 7.58 12.16
N ILE A 367 27.38 8.29 11.69
CA ILE A 367 27.27 9.21 10.55
C ILE A 367 26.90 8.46 9.25
N ALA A 368 27.50 7.30 9.00
CA ALA A 368 27.17 6.49 7.82
C ALA A 368 25.70 6.04 7.83
N LEU A 369 25.22 5.55 8.98
CA LEU A 369 23.82 5.13 9.16
C LEU A 369 22.84 6.29 8.96
N LEU A 370 23.15 7.48 9.49
CA LEU A 370 22.29 8.66 9.33
C LEU A 370 22.27 9.18 7.89
N ARG A 371 23.40 9.09 7.16
CA ARG A 371 23.44 9.41 5.73
C ARG A 371 22.56 8.45 4.93
N GLU A 372 22.59 7.16 5.25
CA GLU A 372 21.70 6.18 4.64
C GLU A 372 20.22 6.44 4.97
N ALA A 373 19.91 6.78 6.23
CA ALA A 373 18.55 7.14 6.64
C ALA A 373 17.98 8.32 5.83
N ILE A 374 18.78 9.37 5.65
CA ILE A 374 18.41 10.54 4.83
C ILE A 374 18.26 10.16 3.35
N ALA A 375 19.12 9.28 2.83
CA ALA A 375 19.00 8.82 1.44
C ALA A 375 17.70 8.04 1.19
N LEU A 376 17.30 7.18 2.14
CA LEU A 376 16.04 6.43 2.07
C LEU A 376 14.81 7.33 2.24
N ALA A 377 14.89 8.31 3.16
CA ALA A 377 13.82 9.24 3.47
C ALA A 377 14.34 10.70 3.46
N PRO A 378 14.38 11.37 2.28
CA PRO A 378 14.93 12.72 2.14
C PRO A 378 14.21 13.82 2.93
N LYS A 379 13.06 13.52 3.53
CA LYS A 379 12.29 14.44 4.39
C LYS A 379 12.38 14.07 5.89
N PHE A 380 13.24 13.13 6.25
CA PHE A 380 13.34 12.62 7.62
C PHE A 380 14.13 13.59 8.52
N ALA A 381 13.41 14.49 9.18
CA ALA A 381 13.95 15.59 9.98
C ALA A 381 14.98 15.15 11.04
N LEU A 382 14.65 14.11 11.83
CA LEU A 382 15.53 13.58 12.89
C LEU A 382 16.89 13.09 12.35
N GLY A 383 16.93 12.60 11.10
CA GLY A 383 18.16 12.21 10.44
C GLY A 383 19.09 13.40 10.20
N TYR A 384 18.55 14.49 9.64
CA TYR A 384 19.30 15.72 9.40
C TYR A 384 19.80 16.34 10.70
N GLU A 385 18.95 16.42 11.72
CA GLU A 385 19.30 16.97 13.04
C GLU A 385 20.47 16.20 13.66
N ALA A 386 20.32 14.89 13.80
CA ALA A 386 21.35 14.05 14.42
C ALA A 386 22.67 14.08 13.63
N LEU A 387 22.60 14.04 12.29
CA LEU A 387 23.79 14.08 11.45
C LEU A 387 24.53 15.41 11.60
N GLY A 388 23.80 16.54 11.62
CA GLY A 388 24.39 17.86 11.85
C GLY A 388 25.07 17.95 13.22
N VAL A 389 24.44 17.42 14.27
CA VAL A 389 25.02 17.39 15.63
C VAL A 389 26.32 16.57 15.66
N PHE A 390 26.35 15.39 15.03
CA PHE A 390 27.54 14.54 14.98
C PHE A 390 28.67 15.17 14.15
N LEU A 391 28.36 15.79 13.01
CA LEU A 391 29.37 16.50 12.22
C LEU A 391 29.92 17.73 12.96
N SER A 392 29.08 18.45 13.71
CA SER A 392 29.55 19.55 14.58
C SER A 392 30.51 19.06 15.67
N LYS A 393 30.28 17.87 16.24
CA LYS A 393 31.22 17.24 17.19
C LYS A 393 32.57 16.88 16.54
N GLN A 394 32.56 16.52 15.25
CA GLN A 394 33.79 16.33 14.45
C GLN A 394 34.40 17.66 13.93
N ASN A 395 33.91 18.82 14.38
CA ASN A 395 34.31 20.16 13.92
C ASN A 395 34.08 20.41 12.41
N LYS A 396 33.24 19.61 11.75
CA LYS A 396 32.80 19.80 10.36
C LYS A 396 31.60 20.76 10.32
N LEU A 397 31.83 22.00 10.75
CA LEU A 397 30.77 22.98 10.99
C LEU A 397 30.06 23.41 9.69
N ASP A 398 30.77 23.52 8.56
CA ASP A 398 30.16 23.94 7.28
C ASP A 398 29.17 22.89 6.74
N GLU A 399 29.50 21.60 6.87
CA GLU A 399 28.58 20.51 6.52
C GLU A 399 27.35 20.52 7.46
N ALA A 400 27.58 20.69 8.76
CA ALA A 400 26.50 20.74 9.74
C ALA A 400 25.52 21.91 9.49
N ILE A 401 26.05 23.10 9.17
CA ILE A 401 25.25 24.28 8.79
C ILE A 401 24.44 23.99 7.52
N SER A 402 25.08 23.39 6.51
CA SER A 402 24.40 23.03 5.26
C SER A 402 23.24 22.07 5.48
N LEU A 403 23.41 21.08 6.36
CA LEU A 403 22.35 20.14 6.74
C LEU A 403 21.21 20.83 7.51
N MET A 404 21.50 21.73 8.44
CA MET A 404 20.45 22.45 9.16
C MET A 404 19.68 23.40 8.24
N LYS A 405 20.35 24.09 7.31
CA LYS A 405 19.67 24.87 6.26
C LYS A 405 18.73 24.00 5.43
N ARG A 406 19.20 22.81 5.05
CA ARG A 406 18.37 21.85 4.35
C ARG A 406 17.18 21.38 5.19
N LEU A 407 17.38 21.20 6.49
CA LEU A 407 16.29 20.86 7.42
C LEU A 407 15.24 21.98 7.51
N VAL A 408 15.65 23.25 7.53
CA VAL A 408 14.72 24.40 7.46
C VAL A 408 13.92 24.42 6.15
N GLU A 409 14.56 24.10 5.02
CA GLU A 409 13.86 23.99 3.73
C GLU A 409 12.84 22.85 3.72
N ILE A 410 13.14 21.73 4.38
CA ILE A 410 12.26 20.56 4.48
C ILE A 410 11.11 20.82 5.48
N ASN A 411 11.42 21.40 6.62
CA ASN A 411 10.49 21.73 7.70
C ASN A 411 10.76 23.14 8.22
N PRO A 412 10.09 24.17 7.67
CA PRO A 412 10.28 25.56 8.08
C PRO A 412 9.92 25.84 9.54
N ASN A 413 9.16 24.96 10.18
CA ASN A 413 8.73 25.10 11.56
C ASN A 413 9.64 24.34 12.55
N GLU A 414 10.78 23.83 12.10
CA GLU A 414 11.69 23.05 12.95
C GLU A 414 12.56 23.95 13.83
N ILE A 415 12.13 24.14 15.08
CA ILE A 415 12.82 24.99 16.08
C ILE A 415 14.25 24.51 16.32
N MET A 416 14.48 23.18 16.31
CA MET A 416 15.80 22.62 16.55
C MET A 416 16.81 22.96 15.44
N ALA A 417 16.34 23.16 14.20
CA ALA A 417 17.22 23.51 13.08
C ALA A 417 17.83 24.90 13.27
N HIS A 418 17.01 25.90 13.60
CA HIS A 418 17.45 27.27 13.90
C HIS A 418 18.30 27.34 15.18
N SER A 419 17.92 26.60 16.22
CA SER A 419 18.70 26.48 17.46
C SER A 419 20.11 25.93 17.19
N ASN A 420 20.21 24.88 16.36
CA ASN A 420 21.49 24.28 15.99
C ASN A 420 22.32 25.18 15.06
N LEU A 421 21.69 25.87 14.09
CA LEU A 421 22.36 26.88 13.25
C LEU A 421 23.00 27.97 14.10
N SER A 422 22.27 28.51 15.07
CA SER A 422 22.79 29.51 16.02
C SER A 422 24.05 29.01 16.73
N VAL A 423 24.01 27.81 17.29
CA VAL A 423 25.17 27.20 17.96
C VAL A 423 26.34 27.01 17.01
N TYR A 424 26.11 26.57 15.77
CA TYR A 424 27.19 26.33 14.80
C TYR A 424 27.82 27.64 14.31
N TYR A 425 27.02 28.68 14.06
CA TYR A 425 27.51 30.00 13.72
C TYR A 425 28.32 30.64 14.86
N MET A 426 27.88 30.49 16.11
CA MET A 426 28.67 30.92 17.27
C MET A 426 30.04 30.23 17.33
N LYS A 427 30.10 28.92 17.08
CA LYS A 427 31.37 28.18 17.04
C LYS A 427 32.30 28.65 15.91
N GLN A 428 31.76 29.16 14.81
CA GLN A 428 32.53 29.78 13.72
C GLN A 428 32.89 31.26 13.97
N GLY A 429 32.43 31.87 15.07
CA GLY A 429 32.61 33.30 15.36
C GLY A 429 31.69 34.23 14.56
N ARG A 430 30.64 33.69 13.93
CA ARG A 430 29.66 34.42 13.10
C ARG A 430 28.49 34.86 13.96
N ILE A 431 28.73 35.85 14.83
CA ILE A 431 27.81 36.23 15.91
C ILE A 431 26.48 36.77 15.39
N GLU A 432 26.51 37.66 14.38
CA GLU A 432 25.30 38.29 13.82
C GLU A 432 24.32 37.24 13.26
N GLU A 433 24.84 36.25 12.54
CA GLU A 433 24.02 35.16 11.98
C GLU A 433 23.48 34.25 13.09
N ALA A 434 24.27 34.01 14.14
CA ALA A 434 23.80 33.22 15.27
C ALA A 434 22.65 33.89 16.04
N GLU A 435 22.70 35.21 16.23
CA GLU A 435 21.64 35.96 16.89
C GLU A 435 20.37 35.98 16.05
N ALA A 436 20.49 36.10 14.72
CA ALA A 436 19.35 36.03 13.81
C ALA A 436 18.63 34.67 13.91
N GLU A 437 19.37 33.56 13.83
CA GLU A 437 18.81 32.20 13.93
C GLU A 437 18.20 31.92 15.30
N MET A 438 18.78 32.43 16.39
CA MET A 438 18.17 32.34 17.73
C MET A 438 16.85 33.13 17.81
N GLY A 439 16.78 34.28 17.14
CA GLY A 439 15.56 35.08 17.00
C GLY A 439 14.45 34.29 16.31
N GLU A 440 14.76 33.65 15.18
CA GLU A 440 13.81 32.78 14.44
C GLU A 440 13.34 31.59 15.29
N ALA A 441 14.25 30.89 15.98
CA ALA A 441 13.88 29.79 16.88
C ALA A 441 12.89 30.24 17.97
N THR A 442 13.11 31.43 18.54
CA THR A 442 12.24 32.01 19.57
C THR A 442 10.87 32.39 19.02
N ALA A 443 10.82 32.98 17.82
CA ALA A 443 9.60 33.35 17.14
C ALA A 443 8.73 32.11 16.84
N LEU A 444 9.33 31.07 16.24
CA LEU A 444 8.66 29.80 15.95
C LEU A 444 8.14 29.13 17.23
N GLN A 445 8.91 29.15 18.32
CA GLN A 445 8.47 28.61 19.60
C GLN A 445 7.22 29.32 20.13
N PHE A 446 7.15 30.65 19.99
CA PHE A 446 5.98 31.43 20.38
C PHE A 446 4.77 31.13 19.50
N GLU A 447 4.97 31.03 18.18
CA GLU A 447 3.91 30.67 17.23
C GLU A 447 3.33 29.29 17.52
N GLN A 448 4.18 28.27 17.71
CA GLN A 448 3.74 26.92 18.05
C GLN A 448 2.96 26.88 19.37
N MET A 449 3.38 27.65 20.37
CA MET A 449 2.63 27.77 21.63
C MET A 449 1.24 28.39 21.45
N ILE A 450 1.11 29.42 20.60
CA ILE A 450 -0.19 30.01 20.28
C ILE A 450 -1.07 29.01 19.54
N GLU A 451 -0.53 28.36 18.51
CA GLU A 451 -1.27 27.39 17.71
C GLU A 451 -1.74 26.20 18.56
N ALA A 452 -0.89 25.70 19.46
CA ALA A 452 -1.24 24.64 20.41
C ALA A 452 -2.42 25.05 21.31
N LYS A 453 -2.38 26.26 21.87
CA LYS A 453 -3.50 26.79 22.70
C LYS A 453 -4.79 26.94 21.90
N GLN A 454 -4.71 27.37 20.63
CA GLN A 454 -5.88 27.48 19.77
C GLN A 454 -6.46 26.10 19.42
N LYS A 455 -5.62 25.13 19.06
CA LYS A 455 -6.02 23.73 18.80
C LYS A 455 -6.66 23.10 20.02
N GLU A 456 -6.11 23.33 21.21
CA GLU A 456 -6.67 22.85 22.48
C GLU A 456 -8.06 23.44 22.73
N LYS A 457 -8.22 24.76 22.57
CA LYS A 457 -9.51 25.45 22.71
C LYS A 457 -10.54 24.95 21.70
N ALA A 458 -10.15 24.79 20.44
CA ALA A 458 -11.02 24.30 19.37
C ALA A 458 -11.42 22.82 19.60
N LYS A 459 -10.47 21.99 20.03
CA LYS A 459 -10.72 20.59 20.41
C LYS A 459 -11.71 20.52 21.56
N LYS A 460 -11.54 21.34 22.59
CA LYS A 460 -12.46 21.42 23.73
C LYS A 460 -13.88 21.81 23.29
N ALA A 461 -14.01 22.88 22.51
CA ALA A 461 -15.31 23.32 21.98
C ALA A 461 -15.99 22.23 21.12
N ARG A 462 -15.23 21.55 20.25
CA ARG A 462 -15.74 20.45 19.43
C ARG A 462 -16.15 19.23 20.27
N THR A 463 -15.40 18.91 21.32
CA THR A 463 -15.75 17.84 22.26
C THR A 463 -17.05 18.15 22.98
N GLU A 464 -17.21 19.38 23.48
CA GLU A 464 -18.45 19.84 24.13
C GLU A 464 -19.65 19.78 23.17
N GLU A 465 -19.49 20.21 21.92
CA GLU A 465 -20.53 20.14 20.89
C GLU A 465 -20.91 18.68 20.54
N GLN A 466 -19.91 17.80 20.36
CA GLN A 466 -20.14 16.38 20.08
C GLN A 466 -20.82 15.67 21.25
N GLU A 467 -20.47 16.03 22.49
CA GLU A 467 -21.09 15.47 23.68
C GLU A 467 -22.57 15.89 23.77
N ALA A 468 -22.88 17.16 23.55
CA ALA A 468 -24.25 17.67 23.51
C ALA A 468 -25.09 17.01 22.39
N GLU A 469 -24.51 16.77 21.21
CA GLU A 469 -25.19 16.07 20.12
C GLU A 469 -25.43 14.59 20.44
N ARG A 470 -24.44 13.90 21.02
CA ARG A 470 -24.59 12.50 21.47
C ARG A 470 -25.68 12.36 22.53
N GLU A 471 -25.77 13.30 23.47
CA GLU A 471 -26.84 13.31 24.48
C GLU A 471 -28.22 13.49 23.84
N ARG A 472 -28.33 14.39 22.85
CA ARG A 472 -29.57 14.58 22.08
C ARG A 472 -29.97 13.31 21.33
N GLN A 473 -29.02 12.68 20.64
CA GLN A 473 -29.26 11.42 19.91
C GLN A 473 -29.63 10.27 20.83
N ALA A 474 -28.96 10.13 21.98
CA ALA A 474 -29.34 9.14 22.99
C ALA A 474 -30.77 9.38 23.50
N GLY A 475 -31.17 10.64 23.68
CA GLY A 475 -32.55 11.02 24.01
C GLY A 475 -33.55 10.58 22.94
N MET A 476 -33.24 10.77 21.66
CA MET A 476 -34.08 10.33 20.54
C MET A 476 -34.21 8.80 20.50
N PHE A 477 -33.11 8.06 20.68
CA PHE A 477 -33.19 6.59 20.74
C PHE A 477 -34.02 6.11 21.93
N LYS A 478 -33.88 6.72 23.10
CA LYS A 478 -34.72 6.39 24.27
C LYS A 478 -36.22 6.57 23.98
N GLN A 479 -36.61 7.64 23.27
CA GLN A 479 -38.00 7.85 22.85
C GLN A 479 -38.50 6.76 21.89
N VAL A 480 -37.66 6.29 20.97
CA VAL A 480 -38.01 5.15 20.10
C VAL A 480 -38.22 3.88 20.93
N LEU A 481 -37.34 3.64 21.90
CA LEU A 481 -37.40 2.45 22.77
C LEU A 481 -38.60 2.45 23.74
N GLU A 482 -39.20 3.60 24.03
CA GLU A 482 -40.49 3.68 24.74
C GLU A 482 -41.66 3.14 23.90
N ILE A 483 -41.55 3.19 22.57
CA ILE A 483 -42.57 2.73 21.63
C ILE A 483 -42.30 1.27 21.23
N ASP A 484 -41.06 0.97 20.85
CA ASP A 484 -40.58 -0.37 20.48
C ASP A 484 -39.30 -0.73 21.27
N PRO A 485 -39.45 -1.46 22.39
CA PRO A 485 -38.31 -1.80 23.25
C PRO A 485 -37.22 -2.64 22.58
N VAL A 486 -37.53 -3.33 21.47
CA VAL A 486 -36.59 -4.21 20.79
C VAL A 486 -36.06 -3.62 19.49
N ASP A 487 -36.34 -2.35 19.16
CA ASP A 487 -35.88 -1.74 17.90
C ASP A 487 -34.36 -1.87 17.72
N GLN A 488 -33.96 -2.43 16.57
CA GLN A 488 -32.57 -2.74 16.25
C GLN A 488 -31.67 -1.49 16.26
N VAL A 489 -32.14 -0.42 15.61
CA VAL A 489 -31.33 0.77 15.33
C VAL A 489 -31.16 1.57 16.61
N ALA A 490 -32.22 1.73 17.38
CA ALA A 490 -32.22 2.48 18.62
C ALA A 490 -31.41 1.78 19.72
N ASN A 491 -31.55 0.47 19.89
CA ASN A 491 -30.74 -0.27 20.86
C ASN A 491 -29.26 -0.29 20.47
N PHE A 492 -28.95 -0.51 19.18
CA PHE A 492 -27.56 -0.50 18.72
C PHE A 492 -26.93 0.89 18.87
N GLY A 493 -27.62 1.93 18.41
CA GLY A 493 -27.15 3.31 18.48
C GLY A 493 -26.98 3.82 19.92
N LEU A 494 -27.91 3.46 20.82
CA LEU A 494 -27.79 3.81 22.24
C LEU A 494 -26.62 3.07 22.90
N GLY A 495 -26.46 1.78 22.60
CA GLY A 495 -25.35 0.97 23.09
C GLY A 495 -23.99 1.50 22.65
N THR A 496 -23.84 1.90 21.39
CA THR A 496 -22.59 2.48 20.88
C THR A 496 -22.31 3.87 21.47
N ILE A 497 -23.33 4.73 21.63
CA ILE A 497 -23.16 6.04 22.28
C ILE A 497 -22.69 5.87 23.73
N PHE A 498 -23.29 4.96 24.50
CA PHE A 498 -22.85 4.71 25.89
C PHE A 498 -21.44 4.13 25.95
N TYR A 499 -21.09 3.24 25.02
CA TYR A 499 -19.73 2.72 24.91
C TYR A 499 -18.72 3.84 24.63
N GLU A 500 -19.02 4.77 23.71
CA GLU A 500 -18.16 5.93 23.42
C GLU A 500 -18.02 6.88 24.62
N GLN A 501 -19.06 7.02 25.44
CA GLN A 501 -19.03 7.81 26.68
C GLN A 501 -18.29 7.12 27.84
N GLY A 502 -17.81 5.88 27.64
CA GLY A 502 -17.20 5.09 28.71
C GLY A 502 -18.20 4.51 29.71
N LYS A 503 -19.51 4.62 29.45
CA LYS A 503 -20.59 4.07 30.28
C LYS A 503 -20.86 2.62 29.90
N PHE A 504 -19.87 1.77 30.12
CA PHE A 504 -19.87 0.39 29.60
C PHE A 504 -21.00 -0.49 30.18
N GLU A 505 -21.37 -0.28 31.44
CA GLU A 505 -22.51 -1.00 32.04
C GLU A 505 -23.85 -0.61 31.38
N GLU A 506 -24.03 0.67 31.05
CA GLU A 506 -25.23 1.15 30.36
C GLU A 506 -25.24 0.70 28.89
N ALA A 507 -24.07 0.58 28.25
CA ALA A 507 -23.93 0.09 26.89
C ALA A 507 -24.30 -1.39 26.73
N ARG A 508 -24.12 -2.19 27.79
CA ARG A 508 -24.29 -3.65 27.72
C ARG A 508 -25.72 -4.05 27.35
N ALA A 509 -26.72 -3.56 28.08
CA ALA A 509 -28.09 -4.05 27.94
C ALA A 509 -28.68 -3.78 26.54
N PRO A 510 -28.58 -2.58 25.95
CA PRO A 510 -29.04 -2.35 24.58
C PRO A 510 -28.32 -3.24 23.54
N LEU A 511 -27.01 -3.45 23.69
CA LEU A 511 -26.25 -4.30 22.77
C LEU A 511 -26.62 -5.79 22.91
N GLU A 512 -26.89 -6.26 24.13
CA GLU A 512 -27.41 -7.61 24.37
C GLU A 512 -28.79 -7.80 23.71
N THR A 513 -29.69 -6.82 23.82
CA THR A 513 -31.00 -6.82 23.13
C THR A 513 -30.85 -6.96 21.61
N VAL A 514 -29.89 -6.25 21.00
CA VAL A 514 -29.66 -6.37 19.54
C VAL A 514 -29.15 -7.76 19.17
N VAL A 515 -28.21 -8.31 19.93
CA VAL A 515 -27.64 -9.65 19.67
C VAL A 515 -28.69 -10.75 19.86
N GLU A 516 -29.63 -10.58 20.78
CA GLU A 516 -30.71 -11.53 21.05
C GLU A 516 -31.78 -11.52 19.96
N HIS A 517 -32.25 -10.34 19.55
CA HIS A 517 -33.35 -10.21 18.61
C HIS A 517 -32.92 -10.15 17.13
N TYR A 518 -31.66 -9.80 16.85
CA TYR A 518 -31.09 -9.68 15.50
C TYR A 518 -29.75 -10.44 15.39
N PRO A 519 -29.77 -11.78 15.46
CA PRO A 519 -28.57 -12.60 15.53
C PRO A 519 -27.71 -12.59 14.24
N ASP A 520 -28.20 -12.00 13.14
CA ASP A 520 -27.47 -11.82 11.89
C ASP A 520 -26.73 -10.46 11.80
N TYR A 521 -26.83 -9.62 12.84
CA TYR A 521 -26.22 -8.31 12.89
C TYR A 521 -24.81 -8.35 13.50
N SER A 522 -23.84 -8.70 12.67
CA SER A 522 -22.41 -8.87 13.02
C SER A 522 -21.80 -7.69 13.80
N ALA A 523 -22.21 -6.45 13.50
CA ALA A 523 -21.71 -5.24 14.16
C ALA A 523 -22.06 -5.16 15.66
N ALA A 524 -23.23 -5.67 16.07
CA ALA A 524 -23.61 -5.71 17.48
C ALA A 524 -22.76 -6.69 18.30
N TYR A 525 -22.36 -7.83 17.73
CA TYR A 525 -21.42 -8.74 18.39
C TYR A 525 -20.07 -8.07 18.64
N LEU A 526 -19.56 -7.30 17.66
CA LEU A 526 -18.32 -6.56 17.83
C LEU A 526 -18.44 -5.49 18.94
N ALA A 527 -19.51 -4.69 18.92
CA ALA A 527 -19.74 -3.65 19.92
C ALA A 527 -19.95 -4.23 21.34
N LEU A 528 -20.72 -5.31 21.45
CA LEU A 528 -20.96 -6.01 22.73
C LEU A 528 -19.67 -6.63 23.26
N GLY A 529 -18.89 -7.30 22.42
CA GLY A 529 -17.61 -7.88 22.81
C GLY A 529 -16.63 -6.83 23.31
N LYS A 530 -16.51 -5.69 22.61
CA LYS A 530 -15.69 -4.54 23.04
C LYS A 530 -16.17 -3.98 24.38
N THR A 531 -17.48 -3.87 24.57
CA THR A 531 -18.10 -3.44 25.84
C THR A 531 -17.75 -4.40 26.98
N LEU A 532 -17.84 -5.71 26.75
CA LEU A 532 -17.51 -6.73 27.75
C LEU A 532 -16.01 -6.76 28.10
N GLU A 533 -15.11 -6.50 27.15
CA GLU A 533 -13.68 -6.29 27.44
C GLU A 533 -13.45 -5.14 28.42
N LYS A 534 -14.14 -4.01 28.19
CA LYS A 534 -14.04 -2.83 29.05
C LYS A 534 -14.65 -3.04 30.44
N LEU A 535 -15.56 -3.99 30.57
CA LEU A 535 -16.11 -4.47 31.83
C LEU A 535 -15.29 -5.61 32.46
N GLU A 536 -14.10 -5.90 31.92
CA GLU A 536 -13.20 -6.97 32.39
C GLU A 536 -13.81 -8.39 32.32
N GLN A 537 -14.83 -8.57 31.48
CA GLN A 537 -15.52 -9.85 31.26
C GLN A 537 -14.94 -10.60 30.05
N ALA A 538 -13.63 -10.82 30.06
CA ALA A 538 -12.86 -11.41 28.95
C ALA A 538 -13.42 -12.74 28.43
N GLY A 539 -13.85 -13.63 29.32
CA GLY A 539 -14.43 -14.93 28.94
C GLY A 539 -15.71 -14.78 28.11
N ARG A 540 -16.63 -13.92 28.54
CA ARG A 540 -17.88 -13.61 27.81
C ARG A 540 -17.59 -12.87 26.50
N ALA A 541 -16.65 -11.93 26.50
CA ALA A 541 -16.22 -11.21 25.30
C ALA A 541 -15.71 -12.19 24.22
N GLY A 542 -14.87 -13.16 24.61
CA GLY A 542 -14.36 -14.19 23.70
C GLY A 542 -15.45 -15.07 23.09
N GLU A 543 -16.50 -15.41 23.85
CA GLU A 543 -17.66 -16.13 23.31
C GLU A 543 -18.47 -15.30 22.32
N VAL A 544 -18.71 -14.02 22.65
CA VAL A 544 -19.43 -13.08 21.77
C VAL A 544 -18.68 -12.90 20.46
N TYR A 545 -17.35 -12.74 20.49
CA TYR A 545 -16.55 -12.63 19.27
C TYR A 545 -16.58 -13.88 18.42
N ARG A 546 -16.43 -15.08 19.01
CA ARG A 546 -16.51 -16.34 18.24
C ARG A 546 -17.85 -16.48 17.51
N LYS A 547 -18.96 -16.13 18.18
CA LYS A 547 -20.29 -16.11 17.55
C LYS A 547 -20.38 -15.06 16.45
N GLY A 548 -19.93 -13.83 16.72
CA GLY A 548 -19.93 -12.74 15.76
C GLY A 548 -19.08 -13.00 14.51
N ILE A 549 -17.93 -13.66 14.64
CA ILE A 549 -17.06 -14.06 13.51
C ILE A 549 -17.80 -15.04 12.60
N ALA A 550 -18.50 -16.02 13.15
CA ALA A 550 -19.29 -16.96 12.36
C ALA A 550 -20.43 -16.25 11.61
N VAL A 551 -21.11 -15.30 12.25
CA VAL A 551 -22.16 -14.47 11.64
C VAL A 551 -21.59 -13.60 10.53
N ALA A 552 -20.50 -12.88 10.80
CA ALA A 552 -19.83 -11.99 9.85
C ALA A 552 -19.30 -12.75 8.63
N SER A 553 -18.68 -13.92 8.84
CA SER A 553 -18.15 -14.78 7.78
C SER A 553 -19.26 -15.27 6.85
N LYS A 554 -20.38 -15.72 7.43
CA LYS A 554 -21.55 -16.17 6.66
C LYS A 554 -22.17 -15.04 5.82
N LYS A 555 -22.14 -13.79 6.31
CA LYS A 555 -22.70 -12.62 5.65
C LYS A 555 -21.73 -11.94 4.67
N GLY A 556 -20.43 -12.21 4.78
CA GLY A 556 -19.38 -11.53 4.01
C GLY A 556 -18.96 -10.18 4.61
N ASP A 557 -19.29 -9.91 5.87
CA ASP A 557 -18.94 -8.66 6.57
C ASP A 557 -17.48 -8.69 7.03
N LEU A 558 -16.56 -8.46 6.09
CA LEU A 558 -15.11 -8.62 6.32
C LEU A 558 -14.55 -7.69 7.41
N MET A 559 -15.12 -6.49 7.59
CA MET A 559 -14.62 -5.51 8.57
C MET A 559 -14.91 -5.92 10.03
N PRO A 560 -16.17 -6.17 10.45
CA PRO A 560 -16.44 -6.72 11.79
C PRO A 560 -15.73 -8.06 12.05
N LEU A 561 -15.62 -8.91 11.02
CA LEU A 561 -14.91 -10.19 11.11
C LEU A 561 -13.45 -10.00 11.53
N ARG A 562 -12.70 -9.14 10.81
CA ARG A 562 -11.28 -8.88 11.09
C ARG A 562 -11.10 -8.26 12.47
N ASP A 563 -11.95 -7.31 12.84
CA ASP A 563 -11.91 -6.64 14.15
C ASP A 563 -12.11 -7.63 15.31
N MET A 564 -13.13 -8.48 15.22
CA MET A 564 -13.42 -9.47 16.27
C MET A 564 -12.31 -10.52 16.38
N GLN A 565 -11.72 -10.95 15.25
CA GLN A 565 -10.62 -11.90 15.26
C GLN A 565 -9.36 -11.33 15.94
N ASN A 566 -9.01 -10.08 15.63
CA ASN A 566 -7.89 -9.39 16.26
C ASN A 566 -8.07 -9.28 17.78
N ARG A 567 -9.28 -8.93 18.22
CA ARG A 567 -9.63 -8.84 19.65
C ARG A 567 -9.58 -10.20 20.34
N LEU A 568 -10.12 -11.24 19.71
CA LEU A 568 -10.09 -12.60 20.24
C LEU A 568 -8.66 -13.12 20.42
N ASN A 569 -7.76 -12.82 19.48
CA ASN A 569 -6.34 -13.17 19.58
C ASN A 569 -5.65 -12.41 20.72
N GLN A 570 -6.00 -11.14 20.97
CA GLN A 570 -5.43 -10.39 22.09
C GLN A 570 -5.86 -10.98 23.44
N LEU A 571 -7.12 -11.40 23.57
CA LEU A 571 -7.64 -12.01 24.80
C LEU A 571 -7.01 -13.36 25.14
N SER A 572 -6.61 -14.15 24.13
CA SER A 572 -5.93 -15.43 24.36
C SER A 572 -4.49 -15.28 24.81
N HIS A 573 -3.81 -14.18 24.44
CA HIS A 573 -2.42 -13.90 24.84
C HIS A 573 -2.30 -13.25 26.22
N SER A 574 -3.35 -12.58 26.72
CA SER A 574 -3.37 -12.00 28.07
C SER A 574 -3.64 -13.01 29.21
N ALA A 575 -3.99 -14.25 28.87
CA ALA A 575 -4.30 -15.33 29.82
C ALA A 575 -3.16 -16.35 30.00
N SER A 576 -2.05 -16.15 29.27
CA SER A 576 -0.79 -16.90 29.32
C SER A 576 0.32 -16.00 29.85
#